data_AF-A0A2V8YE58-F1
#
_entry.id   AF-A0A2V8YE58-F1
#
_cell.length_a   1.000
_cell.length_b   1.000
_cell.length_c   1.000
_cell.angle_alpha   90.00
_cell.angle_beta   90.00
_cell.angle_gamma   90.00
#
_symmetry.space_group_name_H-M   'P 1'
#
loop_
_entity.id
_entity.type
_entity.pdbx_description
1 polymer ?
#
loop_
_entity_poly.entity_id
_entity_poly.type
_entity_poly.pdbx_seq_one_letter_code
_entity_poly.pdbx_strand_id
1 'polypeptide(L)' 'MNASSGLANLAIEQVLELSAEAHIERRMTALDSPAFHRLTGTIVAYGKMLTLLVALQEREEFYAMIAQLDLPASVTGLAH' A
#
# COMPACT_ATOMS: atom_id res chain seq x y z
N MET A 1 8.18 -4.94 17.20
CA MET A 1 7.64 -4.25 16.01
C MET A 1 8.82 -3.92 15.11
N ASN A 2 8.88 -4.48 13.90
CA ASN A 2 9.90 -4.13 12.90
C ASN A 2 9.60 -2.73 12.36
N ALA A 3 10.65 -1.92 12.16
CA ALA A 3 10.49 -0.54 11.69
C ALA A 3 9.86 -0.46 10.27
N SER A 4 9.97 -1.53 9.48
CA SER A 4 9.42 -1.62 8.11
C SER A 4 7.90 -1.76 8.07
N SER A 5 7.30 -2.56 8.96
CA SER A 5 5.83 -2.69 9.07
C SER A 5 5.18 -1.35 9.44
N GLY A 6 5.86 -0.57 10.30
CA GLY A 6 5.40 0.79 10.64
C GLY A 6 5.42 1.74 9.45
N LEU A 7 6.44 1.65 8.59
CA LEU A 7 6.56 2.51 7.40
C LEU A 7 5.50 2.18 6.34
N ALA A 8 5.24 0.88 6.10
CA ALA A 8 4.19 0.45 5.18
C ALA A 8 2.80 0.93 5.64
N ASN A 9 2.49 0.80 6.93
CA ASN A 9 1.21 1.27 7.48
C ASN A 9 1.04 2.79 7.35
N LEU A 10 2.09 3.56 7.68
CA LEU A 10 2.06 5.02 7.50
C LEU A 10 1.85 5.43 6.03
N ALA A 11 2.50 4.72 5.10
CA ALA A 11 2.32 4.97 3.67
C ALA A 11 0.88 4.64 3.21
N ILE A 12 0.29 3.56 3.71
CA ILE A 12 -1.10 3.19 3.42
C ILE A 12 -2.07 4.26 3.92
N GLU A 13 -1.92 4.69 5.18
CA GLU A 13 -2.73 5.75 5.79
C GLU A 13 -2.65 7.04 4.98
N GLN A 14 -1.44 7.45 4.58
CA GLN A 14 -1.25 8.66 3.78
C GLN A 14 -1.94 8.57 2.42
N VAL A 15 -1.83 7.43 1.73
CA VAL A 15 -2.48 7.26 0.41
C VAL A 15 -4.00 7.20 0.54
N LEU A 16 -4.53 6.63 1.63
CA LEU A 16 -5.97 6.67 1.92
C LEU A 16 -6.48 8.11 2.09
N GLU A 17 -5.75 8.94 2.84
CA GLU A 17 -6.08 10.35 3.03
C GLU A 17 -6.07 11.13 1.69
N LEU A 18 -5.00 10.98 0.90
CA LEU A 18 -4.88 11.63 -0.41
C LEU A 18 -5.98 11.17 -1.39
N SER A 19 -6.37 9.90 -1.31
CA SER A 19 -7.45 9.35 -2.12
C SER A 19 -8.80 9.95 -1.73
N ALA A 20 -9.08 10.07 -0.43
CA ALA A 20 -10.30 10.69 0.07
C ALA A 20 -10.41 12.16 -0.38
N GLU A 21 -9.34 12.94 -0.25
CA GLU A 21 -9.28 14.34 -0.71
C GLU A 21 -9.56 14.43 -2.21
N ALA A 22 -8.91 13.59 -3.03
CA ALA A 22 -9.12 13.57 -4.48
C ALA A 22 -10.56 13.18 -4.85
N HIS A 23 -11.19 12.29 -4.09
CA HIS A 23 -12.61 11.94 -4.26
C HIS A 23 -13.53 13.11 -3.94
N ILE A 24 -13.25 13.88 -2.88
CA ILE A 24 -14.02 15.09 -2.52
C ILE A 24 -13.87 16.14 -3.62
N GLU A 25 -12.63 16.46 -4.03
CA GLU A 25 -12.35 17.44 -5.10
C GLU A 25 -13.06 17.05 -6.40
N ARG A 26 -13.02 15.77 -6.78
CA ARG A 26 -13.67 15.27 -8.01
C ARG A 26 -15.18 15.47 -7.98
N ARG A 27 -15.84 15.30 -6.82
CA ARG A 27 -17.30 15.51 -6.68
C ARG A 27 -17.70 16.96 -6.88
N MET A 28 -16.81 17.90 -6.55
CA MET A 28 -17.04 19.34 -6.70
C MET A 28 -16.61 19.87 -8.08
N THR A 29 -15.91 19.05 -8.85
CA THR A 29 -15.37 19.43 -10.17
C THR A 29 -16.40 19.20 -11.26
N ALA A 30 -16.49 20.15 -12.21
CA ALA A 30 -17.37 20.03 -13.37
C ALA A 30 -17.11 18.73 -14.16
N LEU A 31 -18.19 18.00 -14.45
CA LEU A 31 -18.15 16.75 -15.20
C LEU A 31 -17.50 16.96 -16.57
N ASP A 32 -16.74 15.96 -17.03
CA ASP A 32 -16.03 15.93 -18.32
C ASP A 32 -15.01 17.06 -18.55
N SER A 33 -14.71 17.84 -17.51
CA SER A 33 -13.58 18.79 -17.56
C SER A 33 -12.24 18.05 -17.55
N PRO A 34 -11.17 18.67 -18.07
CA PRO A 34 -9.82 18.11 -17.95
C PRO A 34 -9.41 17.83 -16.50
N ALA A 35 -9.86 18.68 -15.56
CA ALA A 35 -9.61 18.48 -14.13
C ALA A 35 -10.32 17.23 -13.59
N PHE A 36 -11.56 16.98 -14.00
CA PHE A 36 -12.31 15.78 -13.62
C PHE A 36 -11.63 14.49 -14.11
N HIS A 37 -11.16 14.47 -15.36
CA HIS A 37 -10.44 13.32 -15.90
C HIS A 37 -9.08 13.12 -15.21
N ARG A 38 -8.35 14.20 -14.93
CA ARG A 38 -7.11 14.15 -14.16
C ARG A 38 -7.35 13.53 -12.77
N LEU A 39 -8.34 14.02 -12.03
CA LEU A 39 -8.68 13.49 -10.70
C LEU A 39 -9.14 12.04 -10.76
N THR A 40 -9.90 11.65 -11.80
CA THR A 40 -10.25 10.25 -12.03
C THR A 40 -9.00 9.37 -12.20
N GLY A 41 -8.04 9.83 -13.00
CA GLY A 41 -6.76 9.14 -13.17
C GLY A 41 -5.94 9.06 -11.87
N THR A 42 -5.88 10.15 -11.11
CA THR A 42 -5.20 10.21 -9.81
C THR A 42 -5.79 9.21 -8.82
N ILE A 43 -7.12 9.15 -8.68
CA ILE A 43 -7.81 8.19 -7.80
C ILE A 43 -7.46 6.75 -8.20
N VAL A 44 -7.48 6.44 -9.50
CA VAL A 44 -7.09 5.11 -10.00
C VAL A 44 -5.63 4.79 -9.65
N ALA A 45 -4.73 5.77 -9.76
CA ALA A 45 -3.32 5.58 -9.40
C ALA A 45 -3.15 5.31 -7.89
N TYR A 46 -3.86 6.04 -7.03
CA TYR A 46 -3.86 5.77 -5.58
C TYR A 46 -4.41 4.39 -5.24
N GLY A 47 -5.48 3.94 -5.90
CA GLY A 47 -5.99 2.58 -5.74
C GLY A 47 -4.92 1.51 -6.06
N LYS A 48 -4.19 1.67 -7.16
CA LYS A 48 -3.09 0.77 -7.52
C LYS A 48 -1.94 0.80 -6.52
N MET A 49 -1.59 2.00 -6.04
CA MET A 49 -0.55 2.18 -5.03
C MET A 49 -0.94 1.47 -3.71
N LEU A 50 -2.19 1.59 -3.28
CA LEU A 50 -2.70 0.89 -2.10
C LEU A 50 -2.60 -0.62 -2.25
N THR A 51 -3.00 -1.18 -3.39
CA THR A 51 -2.85 -2.62 -3.65
C THR A 51 -1.39 -3.07 -3.52
N LEU A 52 -0.45 -2.31 -4.07
CA LEU A 52 0.97 -2.62 -3.96
C LEU A 52 1.47 -2.56 -2.50
N LEU A 53 1.12 -1.49 -1.77
CA LEU A 53 1.55 -1.31 -0.39
C LEU A 53 1.03 -2.41 0.54
N VAL A 54 -0.25 -2.80 0.39
CA VAL A 54 -0.84 -3.91 1.14
C VAL A 54 -0.12 -5.22 0.83
N ALA A 55 0.15 -5.52 -0.44
CA ALA A 55 0.88 -6.74 -0.82
C ALA A 55 2.31 -6.76 -0.24
N LEU A 56 2.96 -5.60 -0.13
CA LEU A 56 4.28 -5.49 0.51
C LEU A 56 4.18 -5.70 2.02
N GLN A 57 3.17 -5.13 2.68
CA GLN A 57 2.93 -5.33 4.10
C GLN A 57 2.68 -6.81 4.44
N GLU A 58 1.77 -7.48 3.71
CA GLU A 58 1.47 -8.90 3.89
C GLU A 58 2.72 -9.77 3.71
N ARG A 59 3.57 -9.44 2.73
CA ARG A 59 4.83 -10.15 2.50
C ARG A 59 5.80 -9.97 3.66
N GLU A 60 5.92 -8.77 4.21
CA GLU A 60 6.77 -8.51 5.37
C GLU A 60 6.26 -9.24 6.62
N GLU A 61 4.95 -9.22 6.85
CA GLU A 61 4.31 -9.94 7.95
C GLU A 61 4.52 -11.45 7.83
N PHE A 62 4.41 -12.01 6.62
CA PHE A 62 4.72 -13.41 6.34
C PHE A 62 6.18 -13.76 6.69
N TYR A 63 7.15 -12.97 6.23
CA TYR A 63 8.56 -13.23 6.56
C TYR A 63 8.85 -13.07 8.06
N ALA A 64 8.22 -12.11 8.72
CA ALA A 64 8.34 -11.94 10.18
C ALA A 64 7.77 -13.14 10.94
N MET A 65 6.68 -13.75 10.46
CA MET A 65 6.12 -14.97 11.04
C MET A 65 7.06 -16.17 10.85
N ILE A 66 7.62 -16.36 9.64
CA ILE A 66 8.59 -17.43 9.37
C ILE A 66 9.83 -17.29 10.26
N ALA A 67 10.36 -16.08 10.43
CA ALA A 67 11.51 -15.83 11.29
C ALA A 67 11.26 -16.19 12.77
N GLN A 68 10.01 -16.08 13.25
CA GLN A 68 9.64 -16.42 14.63
C GLN A 68 9.46 -17.92 14.86
N LEU A 69 9.28 -18.71 13.81
CA LEU A 69 9.00 -20.15 13.91
C LEU A 69 10.26 -21.00 14.16
N ASP A 70 11.45 -20.38 14.31
CA ASP A 70 12.76 -21.03 14.54
C ASP A 70 12.98 -22.25 13.63
N LEU A 71 12.57 -22.11 12.37
CA LEU A 71 12.57 -23.19 11.40
C LEU A 71 14.02 -23.61 11.08
N PRO A 72 14.31 -24.92 11.04
CA PRO A 72 15.65 -25.40 10.70
C PRO A 72 16.05 -24.91 9.30
N ALA A 73 17.35 -24.65 9.11
CA ALA A 73 17.91 -24.10 7.86
C ALA A 73 17.58 -24.94 6.61
N SER A 74 17.27 -26.23 6.78
CA SER A 74 16.80 -27.12 5.72
C SER A 74 15.45 -26.71 5.11
N VAL A 75 14.65 -25.89 5.82
CA VAL A 75 13.32 -25.44 5.39
C VAL A 75 13.33 -24.00 4.90
N THR A 76 14.28 -23.16 5.35
CA THR A 76 14.34 -21.73 5.00
C THR A 76 15.10 -21.44 3.70
N GLY A 77 15.81 -22.42 3.13
CA GLY A 77 16.52 -22.29 1.85
C GLY A 77 17.73 -21.33 1.87
N LEU A 78 18.08 -20.79 3.03
CA LEU A 78 19.33 -20.07 3.26
C LEU A 78 20.45 -21.10 3.43
N ALA A 79 21.02 -21.55 2.31
CA ALA A 79 22.27 -22.30 2.32
C ALA A 79 23.41 -21.37 2.77
N HIS A 80 24.20 -21.83 3.74
CA HIS A 80 25.44 -21.20 4.20
C HIS A 80 26.46 -21.00 3.08
#